data_AF-A0A158RZV3-F1
#
_entry.id   AF-A0A158RZV3-F1
#
_cell.length_a   1.000
_cell.length_b   1.000
_cell.length_c   1.000
_cell.angle_alpha   90.00
_cell.angle_beta   90.00
_cell.angle_gamma   90.00
#
_symmetry.space_group_name_H-M   'P 1'
#
loop_
_entity.id
_entity.type
_entity.pdbx_description
1 polymer ?
#
loop_
_entity_poly.entity_id
_entity_poly.type
_entity_poly.pdbx_seq_one_letter_code
_entity_poly.pdbx_strand_id
1 'polypeptide(L)' 'MSLTRTFCDERVRAATIAADQSSLDNVRERELRSAAAWQAMSDRIRKLEATRSARERAQLEARETAQSEEDSQEARIAEN' A
#
# COMPACT_ATOMS: atom_id res chain seq x y z
N MET A 1 -1.41 9.05 -17.29
CA MET A 1 -0.82 9.14 -15.95
C MET A 1 -1.56 8.19 -15.04
N SER A 2 -0.89 7.22 -14.41
CA SER A 2 -1.49 6.33 -13.42
C SER A 2 -1.54 7.00 -12.04
N LEU A 3 -2.57 6.70 -11.26
CA LEU A 3 -2.69 7.20 -9.89
C LEU A 3 -1.78 6.36 -8.97
N THR A 4 -0.62 6.91 -8.61
CA THR A 4 0.36 6.25 -7.74
C THR A 4 0.42 6.90 -6.36
N ARG A 5 0.95 6.17 -5.37
CA ARG A 5 1.15 6.70 -4.02
C ARG A 5 1.99 7.98 -4.04
N THR A 6 3.12 7.97 -4.75
CA THR A 6 4.02 9.12 -4.89
C THR A 6 3.31 10.34 -5.47
N PHE A 7 2.48 10.14 -6.50
CA PHE A 7 1.70 11.23 -7.08
C PHE A 7 0.72 11.81 -6.05
N CYS A 8 0.00 10.98 -5.30
CA CYS A 8 -0.86 11.46 -4.23
C CYS A 8 -0.07 12.22 -3.15
N ASP A 9 1.08 11.71 -2.73
CA ASP A 9 1.94 12.35 -1.72
C ASP A 9 2.45 13.74 -2.17
N GLU A 10 2.80 13.88 -3.46
CA GLU A 10 3.17 15.16 -4.05
C GLU A 10 1.99 16.16 -4.04
N ARG A 11 0.78 15.68 -4.33
CA ARG A 11 -0.43 16.51 -4.29
C ARG A 11 -0.80 16.93 -2.88
N VAL A 12 -0.62 16.06 -1.88
CA VAL A 12 -0.76 16.41 -0.46
C VAL A 12 0.21 17.55 -0.12
N ARG A 13 1.50 17.38 -0.44
CA ARG A 13 2.52 18.39 -0.15
C ARG A 13 2.21 19.73 -0.81
N ALA A 14 1.84 19.72 -2.09
CA ALA A 14 1.52 20.93 -2.83
C ALA A 14 0.32 21.67 -2.23
N ALA A 15 -0.74 20.95 -1.87
CA ALA A 15 -1.93 21.53 -1.26
C ALA A 15 -1.63 22.09 0.15
N THR A 16 -0.85 21.38 0.97
CA THR A 16 -0.44 21.89 2.29
C THR A 16 0.38 23.18 2.17
N ILE A 17 1.36 23.23 1.26
CA ILE A 17 2.15 24.45 1.01
C ILE A 17 1.25 25.60 0.56
N ALA A 18 0.30 25.34 -0.35
CA ALA A 18 -0.64 26.35 -0.82
C ALA A 18 -1.56 26.86 0.31
N ALA A 19 -1.96 25.99 1.23
CA ALA A 19 -2.72 26.37 2.43
C ALA A 19 -1.89 27.29 3.35
N ASP A 20 -0.63 26.95 3.59
CA ASP A 20 0.27 27.70 4.46
C ASP A 20 0.64 29.08 3.89
N GLN A 21 0.73 29.19 2.56
CA GLN A 21 1.01 30.44 1.86
C GLN A 21 -0.23 31.33 1.69
N SER A 22 -1.43 30.83 2.00
CA SER A 22 -2.66 31.57 1.78
C SER A 22 -2.89 32.62 2.86
N SER A 23 -3.18 33.85 2.45
CA SER A 23 -3.63 34.94 3.33
C SER A 23 -5.14 34.96 3.54
N LEU A 24 -5.90 34.09 2.85
CA LEU A 24 -7.36 34.03 2.92
C LEU A 24 -7.79 32.71 3.54
N ASP A 25 -8.54 32.77 4.64
CA ASP A 25 -8.98 31.58 5.38
C ASP A 25 -9.78 30.60 4.53
N ASN A 26 -10.66 31.10 3.65
CA ASN A 26 -11.47 30.26 2.77
C ASN A 26 -10.62 29.47 1.76
N VAL A 27 -9.51 30.06 1.28
CA VAL A 27 -8.58 29.39 0.37
C VAL A 27 -7.75 28.39 1.16
N ARG A 28 -7.24 28.77 2.35
CA ARG A 28 -6.54 27.86 3.25
C ARG A 28 -7.37 26.61 3.56
N GLU A 29 -8.62 26.77 3.95
CA GLU A 29 -9.53 25.65 4.24
C GLU A 29 -9.80 24.77 3.01
N ARG A 30 -9.94 25.37 1.83
CA ARG A 30 -10.10 24.62 0.58
C ARG A 30 -8.87 23.75 0.29
N GLU A 31 -7.67 24.32 0.42
CA GLU A 31 -6.43 23.60 0.18
C GLU A 31 -6.20 22.50 1.23
N LEU A 32 -6.54 22.72 2.49
CA LEU A 32 -6.50 21.67 3.51
C LEU A 32 -7.47 20.51 3.21
N ARG A 33 -8.68 20.79 2.69
CA ARG A 33 -9.60 19.75 2.22
C ARG A 33 -9.05 18.99 1.01
N SER A 34 -8.39 19.69 0.09
CA SER A 34 -7.69 19.08 -1.04
C SER A 34 -6.59 18.14 -0.55
N ALA A 35 -5.73 18.60 0.37
CA ALA A 35 -4.68 17.80 0.99
C ALA A 35 -5.26 16.53 1.66
N ALA A 36 -6.33 16.67 2.44
CA ALA A 36 -7.00 15.53 3.08
C ALA A 36 -7.54 14.50 2.07
N ALA A 37 -8.12 14.97 0.95
CA ALA A 37 -8.61 14.07 -0.09
C ALA A 37 -7.46 13.30 -0.77
N TRP A 38 -6.34 13.96 -1.08
CA TRP A 38 -5.17 13.31 -1.64
C TRP A 38 -4.52 12.33 -0.65
N GLN A 39 -4.48 12.68 0.63
CA GLN A 39 -3.97 11.80 1.68
C GLN A 39 -4.79 10.53 1.77
N ALA A 40 -6.12 10.63 1.76
CA ALA A 40 -7.01 9.47 1.77
C ALA A 40 -6.80 8.55 0.54
N MET A 41 -6.48 9.12 -0.63
CA MET A 41 -6.13 8.33 -1.81
C MET A 41 -4.78 7.62 -1.64
N SER A 42 -3.75 8.32 -1.15
CA SER A 42 -2.44 7.74 -0.85
C SER A 42 -2.55 6.56 0.12
N ASP A 43 -3.34 6.73 1.19
CA ASP A 43 -3.54 5.69 2.20
C ASP A 43 -4.26 4.46 1.65
N ARG A 44 -5.24 4.66 0.76
CA ARG A 44 -5.91 3.56 0.06
C ARG A 44 -4.95 2.77 -0.82
N ILE A 45 -4.09 3.46 -1.59
CA ILE A 45 -3.07 2.81 -2.42
C ILE A 45 -2.11 2.02 -1.54
N ARG A 46 -1.60 2.63 -0.48
CA ARG A 46 -0.71 1.97 0.49
C ARG A 46 -1.34 0.70 1.07
N LYS A 47 -2.62 0.76 1.44
CA LYS A 47 -3.35 -0.39 1.98
C LYS A 47 -3.49 -1.52 0.95
N LEU A 48 -3.77 -1.18 -0.30
CA LEU A 48 -3.87 -2.16 -1.39
C LEU A 48 -2.53 -2.83 -1.67
N GLU A 49 -1.44 -2.06 -1.74
CA GLU A 49 -0.08 -2.57 -1.91
C GLU A 49 0.32 -3.50 -0.76
N ALA A 50 0.05 -3.10 0.48
CA ALA A 50 0.32 -3.93 1.66
C ALA A 50 -0.49 -5.23 1.64
N THR A 51 -1.77 -5.16 1.28
CA THR A 51 -2.64 -6.34 1.16
C THR A 51 -2.14 -7.29 0.07
N ARG A 52 -1.70 -6.75 -1.06
CA ARG A 52 -1.14 -7.54 -2.17
C ARG A 52 0.14 -8.24 -1.73
N SER A 53 1.09 -7.51 -1.14
CA SER A 53 2.34 -8.09 -0.63
C SER A 53 2.09 -9.16 0.43
N ALA A 54 1.13 -8.95 1.33
CA ALA A 54 0.75 -9.95 2.33
C ALA A 54 0.22 -11.24 1.69
N ARG A 55 -0.63 -11.12 0.65
CA ARG A 55 -1.14 -12.29 -0.09
C ARG A 55 -0.05 -13.03 -0.85
N GLU A 56 0.87 -12.29 -1.48
CA GLU A 56 2.00 -12.89 -2.20
C GLU A 56 2.90 -13.68 -1.24
N ARG A 57 3.20 -13.14 -0.05
CA ARG A 57 3.96 -13.87 0.98
C ARG A 57 3.24 -15.12 1.47
N ALA A 58 1.95 -15.01 1.80
CA ALA A 58 1.17 -16.16 2.25
C ALA A 58 1.09 -17.29 1.20
N GLN A 59 1.08 -16.95 -0.09
CA GLN A 59 1.13 -17.94 -1.17
C GLN A 59 2.50 -18.62 -1.29
N LEU A 60 3.59 -17.88 -1.08
CA LEU A 60 4.94 -18.46 -1.08
C LEU A 60 5.12 -19.40 0.11
N GLU A 61 4.74 -18.94 1.31
CA GLU A 61 4.78 -19.77 2.53
C GLU A 61 3.96 -21.05 2.36
N ALA A 62 2.73 -20.97 1.82
CA ALA A 62 1.89 -22.15 1.59
C ALA A 62 2.49 -23.15 0.59
N ARG A 63 3.23 -22.65 -0.43
CA ARG A 63 3.94 -23.51 -1.39
C ARG A 63 5.15 -24.18 -0.76
N GLU A 64 5.90 -23.45 0.05
CA GLU A 64 7.06 -23.99 0.78
C GLU A 64 6.62 -25.06 1.78
N THR A 65 5.52 -24.84 2.51
CA THR A 65 4.97 -25.84 3.44
C THR A 65 4.49 -27.08 2.70
N ALA A 66 3.77 -26.92 1.59
CA ALA A 66 3.29 -28.05 0.79
C ALA A 66 4.46 -28.88 0.23
N GLN A 67 5.49 -28.22 -0.31
CA GLN A 67 6.68 -28.89 -0.81
C GLN A 67 7.42 -29.65 0.31
N SER A 68 7.58 -29.04 1.49
CA SER A 68 8.24 -29.69 2.61
C SER A 68 7.46 -30.90 3.15
N GLU A 69 6.12 -30.84 3.12
CA GLU A 69 5.25 -31.96 3.49
C GLU A 69 5.35 -33.11 2.48
N GLU A 70 5.35 -32.80 1.18
CA GLU A 70 5.54 -33.76 0.08
C GLU A 70 6.91 -34.45 0.18
N ASP A 71 8.00 -33.68 0.30
CA ASP A 71 9.37 -34.21 0.45
C ASP A 71 9.49 -35.11 1.69
N SER A 72 8.85 -34.73 2.81
CA SER A 72 8.82 -35.51 4.05
C SER A 72 7.97 -36.79 3.93
N GLN A 73 6.97 -36.78 3.06
CA GLN A 73 6.13 -37.95 2.79
C GLN A 73 6.85 -38.93 1.87
N GLU A 74 7.53 -38.43 0.84
CA GLU A 74 8.38 -39.25 -0.05
C GLU A 74 9.51 -39.93 0.71
N ALA A 75 10.21 -39.21 1.60
CA ALA A 75 11.27 -39.78 2.44
C ALA A 75 10.75 -40.95 3.33
N ARG A 76 9.54 -40.81 3.90
CA ARG A 76 8.91 -41.87 4.70
C ARG A 76 8.50 -43.10 3.89
N ILE A 77 8.12 -42.91 2.63
CA ILE A 77 7.78 -44.02 1.72
C ILE A 77 9.05 -44.76 1.27
N ALA A 78 10.14 -44.04 1.03
CA ALA A 78 11.40 -44.63 0.58
C ALA A 78 12.14 -45.45 1.66
N GLU A 79 11.85 -45.23 2.95
CA GLU A 79 12.48 -45.94 4.08
C GLU A 79 11.72 -47.23 4.48
N ASN A 80 10.51 -47.47 3.96
CA ASN A 80 9.69 -48.66 4.21
C ASN A 80 9.86 -49.73 3.12
#